data_AF-A0A8E2EK61-F1
#
_entry.id   AF-A0A8E2EK61-F1
#
_cell.length_a   1.000
_cell.length_b   1.000
_cell.length_c   1.000
_cell.angle_alpha   90.00
_cell.angle_beta   90.00
_cell.angle_gamma   90.00
#
_symmetry.space_group_name_H-M   'P 1'
#
loop_
_entity.id
_entity.type
_entity.pdbx_description
1 polymer ?
#
loop_
_entity_poly.entity_id
_entity_poly.type
_entity_poly.pdbx_seq_one_letter_code
_entity_poly.pdbx_strand_id
1 'polypeptide(L)'
;MQGIKLIRRPYAHINGAPKDFPSTTAIFNCTGPGSYHLGGVEDHKLYPSSGQVVLVAEPKIPIPRMYIRSRKRVDPNTTYVFPRPLGGGIILDGCQQDGNWDGEVDLEFAEDIKKRCCALCSEIGRGGSSGY
;
A
#
# COMPACT_ATOMS: atom_id res chain seq x y z
N MET A 1 8.80 21.25 8.15
CA MET A 1 9.97 20.43 8.50
C MET A 1 11.24 21.26 8.32
N GLN A 2 11.56 22.13 9.28
CA GLN A 2 12.83 22.86 9.26
C GLN A 2 13.79 22.20 10.26
N GLY A 3 15.06 22.05 9.87
CA GLY A 3 16.13 21.55 10.76
C GLY A 3 16.33 20.03 10.82
N ILE A 4 15.59 19.22 10.05
CA ILE A 4 15.79 17.76 10.00
C ILE A 4 16.75 17.41 8.85
N LYS A 5 17.86 16.74 9.17
CA LYS A 5 18.79 16.21 8.17
C LYS A 5 18.36 14.81 7.73
N LEU A 6 18.01 14.66 6.45
CA LEU A 6 17.65 13.36 5.87
C LEU A 6 18.92 12.67 5.32
N ILE A 7 19.14 11.42 5.72
CA ILE A 7 20.30 10.62 5.32
C ILE A 7 19.81 9.22 4.95
N ARG A 8 20.10 8.79 3.71
CA ARG A 8 19.80 7.42 3.27
C ARG A 8 20.93 6.49 3.69
N ARG A 9 20.66 5.55 4.60
CA ARG A 9 21.58 4.48 4.99
C ARG A 9 20.83 3.18 5.30
N PRO A 10 21.33 2.01 4.86
CA PRO A 10 20.85 0.72 5.34
C PRO A 10 21.51 0.37 6.68
N TYR A 11 20.75 -0.26 7.57
CA TYR A 11 21.26 -0.81 8.83
C TYR A 11 20.78 -2.25 9.00
N ALA A 12 21.71 -3.16 9.31
CA ALA A 12 21.39 -4.55 9.64
C ALA A 12 21.07 -4.77 11.12
N HIS A 13 21.35 -3.79 11.98
CA HIS A 13 21.12 -3.85 13.43
C HIS A 13 20.74 -2.47 13.97
N ILE A 14 19.86 -2.40 14.98
CA ILE A 14 19.34 -1.13 15.54
C ILE A 14 20.45 -0.20 16.06
N ASN A 15 21.48 -0.76 16.70
CA ASN A 15 22.69 -0.07 17.14
C ASN A 15 23.60 0.46 16.00
N GLY A 16 23.26 0.24 14.72
CA GLY A 16 24.00 0.84 13.61
C GLY A 16 23.88 2.36 13.56
N ALA A 17 22.67 2.90 13.76
CA ALA A 17 22.44 4.34 13.70
C ALA A 17 23.19 5.14 14.79
N PRO A 18 23.17 4.75 16.09
CA PRO A 18 23.94 5.46 17.11
C PRO A 18 25.46 5.46 16.90
N LYS A 19 26.01 4.44 16.22
CA LYS A 19 27.45 4.42 15.89
C LYS A 19 27.82 5.51 14.89
N ASP A 20 26.94 5.77 13.93
CA ASP A 20 27.10 6.84 12.94
C ASP A 20 26.78 8.23 13.49
N PHE A 21 25.92 8.28 14.51
CA PHE A 21 25.49 9.50 15.17
C PHE A 21 25.72 9.40 16.69
N PRO A 22 26.96 9.57 17.17
CA PRO A 22 27.29 9.37 18.58
C PRO A 22 26.56 10.32 19.54
N SER A 23 26.03 11.45 19.05
CA SER A 23 25.20 12.37 19.82
C SER A 23 23.73 11.95 19.94
N THR A 24 23.34 10.81 19.34
CA THR A 24 21.98 10.27 19.43
C THR A 24 21.68 9.81 20.85
N THR A 25 20.64 10.38 21.46
CA THR A 25 20.17 10.02 22.80
C THR A 25 18.98 9.04 22.78
N ALA A 26 18.24 8.99 21.68
CA ALA A 26 17.09 8.13 21.50
C ALA A 26 16.93 7.69 20.05
N ILE A 27 16.37 6.50 19.84
CA ILE A 27 16.03 5.96 18.51
C ILE A 27 14.54 5.67 18.47
N PHE A 28 13.88 6.14 17.43
CA PHE A 28 12.52 5.74 17.09
C PHE A 28 12.60 4.73 15.94
N ASN A 29 12.39 3.44 16.24
CA ASN A 29 12.39 2.40 15.23
C ASN A 29 11.08 2.43 14.43
N CYS A 30 11.12 2.98 13.23
CA CYS A 30 9.99 3.06 12.30
C CYS A 30 10.25 2.23 11.02
N THR A 31 10.88 1.07 11.14
CA THR A 31 11.32 0.25 9.98
C THR A 31 10.24 -0.65 9.36
N GLY A 32 9.02 -0.65 9.90
CA GLY A 32 7.91 -1.44 9.38
C GLY A 32 8.26 -2.93 9.30
N PRO A 33 7.96 -3.62 8.17
CA PRO A 33 8.33 -5.03 7.97
C PRO A 33 9.82 -5.34 8.15
N GLY A 34 10.71 -4.36 7.99
CA GLY A 34 12.14 -4.53 8.21
C GLY A 34 12.51 -4.94 9.65
N SER A 35 11.65 -4.66 10.64
CA SER A 35 11.85 -5.08 12.03
C SER A 35 11.87 -6.60 12.22
N TYR A 36 11.34 -7.37 11.26
CA TYR A 36 11.41 -8.83 11.27
C TYR A 36 12.87 -9.33 11.15
N HIS A 37 13.72 -8.62 10.40
CA HIS A 37 15.12 -9.00 10.14
C HIS A 37 16.14 -8.06 10.80
N LEU A 38 15.71 -6.94 11.39
CA LEU A 38 16.61 -5.96 11.99
C LEU A 38 17.19 -6.50 13.30
N GLY A 39 18.51 -6.72 13.33
CA GLY A 39 19.21 -7.21 14.52
C GLY A 39 18.97 -6.34 15.76
N GLY A 40 18.74 -6.98 16.90
CA GLY A 40 18.36 -6.32 18.14
C GLY A 40 16.89 -5.92 18.23
N VAL A 41 16.10 -6.24 17.20
CA VAL A 41 14.63 -6.12 17.20
C VAL A 41 14.00 -7.48 16.91
N GLU A 42 14.26 -8.06 15.73
CA GLU A 42 13.88 -9.43 15.34
C GLU A 42 12.43 -9.81 15.75
N ASP A 43 11.47 -8.94 15.42
CA ASP A 43 10.07 -9.15 15.81
C ASP A 43 9.38 -10.19 14.91
N HIS A 44 9.47 -11.45 15.31
CA HIS A 44 8.88 -12.58 14.59
C HIS A 44 7.36 -12.73 14.75
N LYS A 45 6.70 -11.83 15.50
CA LYS A 45 5.23 -11.76 15.49
C LYS A 45 4.71 -10.96 14.29
N LEU A 46 5.59 -10.25 13.59
CA LEU A 46 5.28 -9.52 12.37
C LEU A 46 5.04 -10.50 11.22
N TYR A 47 3.98 -10.26 10.47
CA TYR A 47 3.68 -10.95 9.21
C TYR A 47 3.19 -9.92 8.18
N PRO A 48 3.36 -10.20 6.87
CA PRO A 48 2.91 -9.30 5.83
C PRO A 48 1.42 -9.46 5.63
N SER A 49 0.79 -8.39 5.21
CA SER A 49 -0.58 -8.36 4.71
C SER A 49 -0.50 -7.72 3.33
N SER A 50 -0.29 -8.55 2.30
CA SER A 50 -0.06 -8.07 0.94
C SER A 50 -1.34 -7.48 0.36
N GLY A 51 -1.19 -6.40 -0.40
CA GLY A 51 -2.28 -5.71 -1.08
C GLY A 51 -1.84 -5.29 -2.47
N GLN A 52 -2.52 -5.83 -3.49
CA GLN A 52 -2.29 -5.44 -4.87
C GLN A 52 -3.35 -4.41 -5.30
N VAL A 53 -2.89 -3.36 -5.95
CA VAL A 53 -3.74 -2.27 -6.44
C VAL A 53 -3.56 -2.06 -7.94
N VAL A 54 -4.58 -1.51 -8.58
CA VAL A 54 -4.54 -1.02 -9.96
C VAL A 54 -4.70 0.50 -9.95
N LEU A 55 -3.73 1.22 -10.50
CA LEU A 55 -3.83 2.67 -10.70
C LEU A 55 -4.43 2.94 -12.08
N VAL A 56 -5.52 3.72 -12.12
CA VAL A 56 -6.16 4.15 -13.37
C VAL A 56 -6.19 5.67 -13.48
N ALA A 57 -6.32 6.17 -14.72
CA ALA A 57 -6.49 7.59 -14.99
C ALA A 57 -7.85 8.09 -14.46
N GLU A 58 -7.92 9.38 -14.18
CA GLU A 58 -9.19 10.01 -13.78
C GLU A 58 -10.15 10.11 -14.99
N PRO A 59 -11.44 9.84 -14.80
CA PRO A 59 -12.44 10.13 -15.80
C PRO A 59 -12.58 11.64 -16.02
N LYS A 60 -13.14 12.05 -17.17
CA LYS A 60 -13.35 13.47 -17.51
C LYS A 60 -14.13 14.24 -16.45
N ILE A 61 -15.07 13.56 -15.78
CA ILE A 61 -15.81 14.10 -14.64
C ILE A 61 -15.21 13.47 -13.39
N PRO A 62 -14.50 14.23 -12.53
CA PRO A 62 -13.85 13.69 -11.35
C PRO A 62 -14.83 12.98 -10.41
N ILE A 63 -14.35 11.91 -9.78
CA ILE A 63 -15.13 11.17 -8.79
C ILE A 63 -15.02 11.90 -7.44
N PRO A 64 -16.14 12.38 -6.87
CA PRO A 64 -16.09 13.32 -5.74
C PRO A 64 -15.85 12.64 -4.39
N ARG A 65 -15.87 11.30 -4.34
CA ARG A 65 -15.81 10.53 -3.10
C ARG A 65 -15.15 9.17 -3.29
N MET A 66 -14.66 8.63 -2.19
CA MET A 66 -14.23 7.24 -2.10
C MET A 66 -15.44 6.31 -2.05
N TYR A 67 -15.30 5.12 -2.65
CA TYR A 67 -16.25 4.02 -2.49
C TYR A 67 -15.60 2.85 -1.77
N ILE A 68 -16.35 2.24 -0.86
CA ILE A 68 -15.92 1.06 -0.09
C ILE A 68 -17.04 0.03 -0.11
N ARG A 69 -16.70 -1.23 -0.37
CA ARG A 69 -17.57 -2.37 -0.13
C ARG A 69 -16.83 -3.45 0.63
N SER A 70 -17.25 -3.68 1.86
CA SER A 70 -16.76 -4.76 2.73
C SER A 70 -17.94 -5.53 3.31
N ARG A 71 -17.89 -6.86 3.34
CA ARG A 71 -18.99 -7.68 3.91
C ARG A 71 -18.84 -7.89 5.41
N LYS A 72 -17.63 -7.73 5.95
CA LYS A 72 -17.28 -7.96 7.36
C LYS A 72 -16.19 -6.97 7.79
N ARG A 73 -15.96 -6.82 9.09
CA ARG A 73 -14.93 -5.92 9.60
C ARG A 73 -13.52 -6.25 9.08
N VAL A 74 -13.23 -7.54 8.91
CA VAL A 74 -12.04 -8.05 8.24
C VAL A 74 -12.54 -8.94 7.11
N ASP A 75 -12.41 -8.46 5.88
CA ASP A 75 -12.86 -9.16 4.68
C ASP A 75 -11.75 -9.08 3.63
N PRO A 76 -11.12 -10.22 3.27
CA PRO A 76 -10.07 -10.22 2.26
C PRO A 76 -10.61 -9.80 0.90
N ASN A 77 -11.93 -9.78 0.65
CA ASN A 77 -12.49 -9.31 -0.62
C ASN A 77 -12.97 -7.85 -0.58
N THR A 78 -12.49 -7.06 0.39
CA THR A 78 -12.89 -5.66 0.47
C THR A 78 -12.47 -4.90 -0.78
N THR A 79 -13.40 -4.15 -1.37
CA THR A 79 -13.18 -3.41 -2.62
C THR A 79 -13.20 -1.92 -2.34
N TYR A 80 -12.18 -1.20 -2.82
CA TYR A 80 -12.07 0.25 -2.66
C TYR A 80 -11.84 0.93 -4.01
N VAL A 81 -12.50 2.08 -4.18
CA VAL A 81 -12.19 3.06 -5.23
C VAL A 81 -11.76 4.33 -4.54
N PHE A 82 -10.49 4.71 -4.70
CA PHE A 82 -9.90 5.85 -4.02
C PHE A 82 -9.34 6.87 -5.02
N PRO A 83 -10.13 7.90 -5.39
CA PRO A 83 -9.65 9.02 -6.19
C PRO A 83 -8.63 9.82 -5.39
N ARG A 84 -7.43 10.00 -5.95
CA ARG A 84 -6.35 10.77 -5.30
C ARG A 84 -6.43 12.24 -5.71
N PRO A 85 -6.18 13.18 -4.79
CA PRO A 85 -6.23 14.60 -5.11
C PRO A 85 -5.12 15.00 -6.10
N LEU A 86 -5.27 16.19 -6.68
CA LEU A 86 -4.24 16.83 -7.53
C LEU A 86 -3.87 16.03 -8.79
N GLY A 87 -4.83 15.34 -9.40
CA GLY A 87 -4.59 14.56 -10.63
C GLY A 87 -3.80 13.27 -10.36
N GLY A 88 -3.85 12.76 -9.13
CA GLY A 88 -3.12 11.57 -8.72
C GLY A 88 -3.65 10.27 -9.32
N GLY A 89 -4.75 10.28 -10.07
CA GLY A 89 -5.38 9.06 -10.56
C GLY A 89 -6.26 8.40 -9.50
N ILE A 90 -6.83 7.25 -9.85
CA ILE A 90 -7.72 6.49 -8.98
C ILE A 90 -7.07 5.16 -8.65
N ILE A 91 -6.96 4.86 -7.36
CA ILE A 91 -6.53 3.54 -6.88
C ILE A 91 -7.75 2.63 -6.81
N LEU A 92 -7.67 1.51 -7.51
CA LEU A 92 -8.59 0.39 -7.42
C LEU A 92 -7.91 -0.69 -6.58
N ASP A 93 -8.55 -1.10 -5.49
CA ASP A 93 -8.00 -2.08 -4.55
C ASP A 93 -9.07 -3.12 -4.22
N GLY A 94 -8.62 -4.34 -3.93
CA GLY A 94 -9.53 -5.47 -3.87
C GLY A 94 -9.16 -6.62 -2.96
N CYS A 95 -7.96 -6.74 -2.39
CA CYS A 95 -7.71 -7.84 -1.46
C CYS A 95 -6.54 -7.64 -0.51
N GLN A 96 -6.72 -8.17 0.69
CA GLN A 96 -5.69 -8.36 1.69
C GLN A 96 -5.31 -9.84 1.74
N GLN A 97 -4.04 -10.15 1.48
CA GLN A 97 -3.48 -11.50 1.55
C GLN A 97 -2.49 -11.60 2.73
N ASP A 98 -2.95 -12.17 3.84
CA ASP A 98 -2.14 -12.36 5.03
C ASP A 98 -1.08 -13.45 4.80
N GLY A 99 0.15 -13.18 5.24
CA GLY A 99 1.27 -14.13 5.15
C GLY A 99 1.93 -14.22 3.77
N ASN A 100 1.40 -13.54 2.75
CA ASN A 100 2.01 -13.52 1.43
C ASN A 100 3.18 -12.51 1.38
N TRP A 101 4.39 -13.03 1.14
CA TRP A 101 5.62 -12.24 0.96
C TRP A 101 5.98 -12.01 -0.53
N ASP A 102 5.21 -12.59 -1.44
CA ASP A 102 5.41 -12.43 -2.86
C ASP A 102 5.13 -10.97 -3.28
N GLY A 103 6.08 -10.38 -4.00
CA GLY A 103 6.00 -9.03 -4.55
C GLY A 103 5.59 -8.99 -6.02
N GLU A 104 5.40 -10.16 -6.64
CA GLU A 104 5.00 -10.27 -8.04
C GLU A 104 3.53 -9.88 -8.25
N VAL A 105 3.25 -9.35 -9.44
CA VAL A 105 1.90 -8.91 -9.83
C VAL A 105 1.11 -10.10 -10.37
N ASP A 106 -0.08 -10.32 -9.82
CA ASP A 106 -1.06 -11.26 -10.34
C ASP A 106 -2.01 -10.54 -11.31
N LEU A 107 -1.85 -10.81 -12.62
CA LEU A 107 -2.65 -10.19 -13.67
C LEU A 107 -4.12 -10.65 -13.67
N GLU A 108 -4.39 -11.89 -13.28
CA GLU A 108 -5.77 -12.38 -13.17
C GLU A 108 -6.48 -11.66 -12.01
N PHE A 109 -5.76 -11.47 -10.91
CA PHE A 109 -6.25 -10.71 -9.78
C PHE A 109 -6.45 -9.22 -10.11
N ALA A 110 -5.60 -8.63 -10.95
CA ALA A 110 -5.79 -7.27 -11.45
C ALA A 110 -7.08 -7.10 -12.28
N GLU A 111 -7.43 -8.09 -13.11
CA GLU A 111 -8.72 -8.10 -13.83
C GLU A 111 -9.91 -8.21 -12.87
N ASP A 112 -9.81 -9.04 -11.82
CA ASP A 112 -10.84 -9.14 -10.79
C ASP A 112 -11.03 -7.81 -10.04
N ILE A 113 -9.95 -7.15 -9.62
CA ILE A 113 -9.99 -5.82 -8.97
C ILE A 113 -10.75 -4.83 -9.85
N LYS A 114 -10.39 -4.75 -11.14
CA LYS A 114 -11.04 -3.85 -12.10
C LYS A 114 -12.53 -4.16 -12.21
N LYS A 115 -12.89 -5.43 -12.39
CA LYS A 115 -14.29 -5.86 -12.51
C LYS A 115 -15.12 -5.47 -11.29
N ARG A 116 -14.62 -5.72 -10.08
CA ARG A 116 -15.31 -5.38 -8.82
C ARG A 116 -15.43 -3.87 -8.62
N CYS A 117 -14.38 -3.12 -8.91
CA CYS A 117 -14.37 -1.67 -8.78
C CYS A 117 -15.31 -0.99 -9.77
N CYS A 118 -15.32 -1.41 -11.05
CA CYS A 118 -16.26 -0.91 -12.04
C CYS A 118 -17.73 -1.23 -11.68
N ALA A 119 -17.98 -2.39 -11.05
CA ALA A 119 -19.31 -2.73 -10.54
C ALA A 119 -19.72 -1.91 -9.29
N LEU A 120 -18.74 -1.37 -8.55
CA LEU A 120 -18.97 -0.54 -7.37
C LEU A 120 -19.15 0.95 -7.73
N CYS A 121 -18.38 1.43 -8.70
CA CYS A 121 -18.41 2.80 -9.21
C CYS A 121 -18.33 2.76 -10.74
N SER A 122 -19.50 2.85 -11.37
CA SER A 122 -19.64 2.76 -12.82
C SER A 122 -18.99 3.91 -13.59
N GLU A 123 -18.75 5.04 -12.92
CA GLU A 123 -18.14 6.25 -13.49
C GLU A 123 -16.66 6.05 -13.89
N ILE A 124 -15.99 5.02 -13.36
CA ILE A 124 -14.62 4.64 -13.74
C ILE A 124 -14.60 3.97 -15.12
N GLY A 125 -15.71 3.39 -15.55
CA GLY A 125 -15.84 2.68 -16.82
C GLY A 125 -16.55 1.33 -16.66
N ARG A 126 -16.86 0.69 -17.80
CA ARG A 126 -17.35 -0.70 -17.83
C ARG A 126 -16.12 -1.60 -17.81
N GLY A 127 -16.05 -2.56 -16.89
CA GLY A 127 -14.89 -3.46 -16.69
C GLY A 127 -14.66 -4.48 -17.82
N GLY A 128 -14.93 -4.11 -19.06
CA GLY A 128 -14.72 -4.89 -20.26
C GLY A 128 -14.38 -3.97 -21.43
N SER A 129 -13.46 -4.43 -22.26
CA SER A 129 -12.82 -3.79 -23.41
C SER A 129 -11.86 -2.64 -23.11
N SER A 130 -10.57 -3.00 -23.15
CA SER A 130 -9.52 -2.14 -23.71
C SER A 130 -10.03 -1.61 -25.06
N GLY A 131 -10.27 -0.32 -25.09
CA GLY A 131 -10.66 0.43 -26.27
C GLY A 131 -10.30 1.86 -25.96
N TYR A 132 -9.46 2.43 -26.82
CA TYR A 132 -9.18 3.86 -26.89
C TYR A 132 -10.46 4.70 -26.79
#